data_AF-A0A512DZA2-F1
#
_entry.id   AF-A0A512DZA2-F1
#
_cell.length_a   1.000
_cell.length_b   1.000
_cell.length_c   1.000
_cell.angle_alpha   90.00
_cell.angle_beta   90.00
_cell.angle_gamma   90.00
#
_symmetry.space_group_name_H-M   'P 1'
#
loop_
_entity.id
_entity.type
_entity.pdbx_description
1 polymer ?
#
loop_
_entity_poly.entity_id
_entity_poly.type
_entity_poly.pdbx_seq_one_letter_code
_entity_poly.pdbx_strand_id
1 'polypeptide(L)'
;MSRKDTIFVNREAGEPLPETGTDWAAVNAMTEEEIQRGLDADPDANPITDEDIASGRVRPAVNVKRLRESLGLTQDEFAGRYRIPVGTLRDWEQRRKRPDAPARAYLEVIARDPKQVAELLAA
;
A
#
# COMPACT_ATOMS: atom_id res chain seq x y z
N MET A 1 11.60 20.58 -10.83
CA MET A 1 11.00 19.91 -11.99
C MET A 1 9.59 19.47 -11.61
N SER A 2 8.57 20.02 -12.27
CA SER A 2 7.15 19.73 -12.00
C SER A 2 6.79 18.40 -12.64
N ARG A 3 6.48 17.37 -11.84
CA ARG A 3 5.94 16.07 -12.33
C ARG A 3 4.50 16.29 -12.81
N LYS A 4 4.31 16.86 -14.00
CA LYS A 4 2.96 17.12 -14.54
C LYS A 4 2.30 15.87 -15.15
N ASP A 5 3.07 14.79 -15.34
CA ASP A 5 2.59 13.60 -16.08
C ASP A 5 2.42 12.35 -15.22
N THR A 6 2.67 12.42 -13.89
CA THR A 6 2.50 11.25 -13.01
C THR A 6 1.07 11.19 -12.45
N ILE A 7 0.27 10.26 -12.95
CA ILE A 7 -1.06 9.95 -12.42
C ILE A 7 -0.93 8.83 -11.39
N PHE A 8 -1.28 9.10 -10.14
CA PHE A 8 -1.41 8.04 -9.13
C PHE A 8 -2.79 7.39 -9.28
N VAL A 9 -2.81 6.15 -9.76
CA VAL A 9 -4.03 5.34 -9.83
C VAL A 9 -4.08 4.43 -8.61
N ASN A 10 -5.09 4.58 -7.76
CA ASN A 10 -5.46 3.59 -6.76
C ASN A 10 -6.47 2.64 -7.43
N ARG A 11 -6.17 1.35 -7.45
CA ARG A 11 -7.00 0.31 -8.06
C ARG A 11 -7.14 -0.86 -7.09
N GLU A 12 -8.36 -1.36 -6.93
CA GLU A 12 -8.66 -2.60 -6.19
C GLU A 12 -8.59 -3.83 -7.12
N ALA A 13 -8.39 -5.01 -6.54
CA ALA A 13 -8.37 -6.25 -7.33
C ALA A 13 -9.71 -6.47 -8.04
N GLY A 14 -9.67 -6.63 -9.37
CA GLY A 14 -10.85 -6.87 -10.20
C GLY A 14 -11.44 -5.65 -10.90
N GLU A 15 -11.00 -4.43 -10.57
CA GLU A 15 -11.40 -3.22 -11.30
C GLU A 15 -10.85 -3.23 -12.75
N PRO A 16 -11.47 -2.57 -13.73
CA PRO A 16 -10.89 -2.47 -15.07
C PRO A 16 -9.50 -1.81 -15.03
N LEU A 17 -8.63 -2.21 -15.97
CA LEU A 17 -7.29 -1.61 -16.08
C LEU A 17 -7.40 -0.14 -16.52
N PRO A 18 -6.54 0.75 -16.01
CA PRO A 18 -6.68 2.18 -16.28
C PRO A 18 -6.37 2.49 -17.75
N GLU A 19 -7.15 3.40 -18.34
CA GLU A 19 -6.90 3.95 -19.67
C GLU A 19 -5.62 4.81 -19.65
N THR A 20 -4.48 4.17 -19.92
CA THR A 20 -3.15 4.78 -19.96
C THR A 20 -2.52 4.52 -21.32
N GLY A 21 -1.34 5.08 -21.60
CA GLY A 21 -0.57 4.74 -22.79
C GLY A 21 -0.01 3.30 -22.80
N THR A 22 -0.29 2.50 -21.76
CA THR A 22 0.12 1.10 -21.66
C THR A 22 -0.83 0.22 -22.49
N ASP A 23 -0.28 -0.60 -23.37
CA ASP A 23 -1.03 -1.64 -24.06
C ASP A 23 -1.30 -2.82 -23.12
N TRP A 24 -2.39 -2.72 -22.36
CA TRP A 24 -2.81 -3.74 -21.41
C TRP A 24 -3.24 -5.05 -22.10
N ALA A 25 -3.66 -5.02 -23.37
CA ALA A 25 -4.03 -6.23 -24.09
C ALA A 25 -2.78 -7.06 -24.40
N ALA A 26 -1.69 -6.41 -24.82
CA ALA A 26 -0.40 -7.06 -25.01
C ALA A 26 0.15 -7.64 -23.70
N VAL A 27 0.08 -6.89 -22.60
CA VAL A 27 0.54 -7.36 -21.27
C VAL A 27 -0.25 -8.61 -20.82
N ASN A 28 -1.57 -8.61 -20.98
CA ASN A 28 -2.41 -9.76 -20.59
C ASN A 28 -2.23 -10.98 -21.50
N ALA A 29 -1.74 -10.79 -22.73
CA ALA A 29 -1.46 -11.88 -23.67
C ALA A 29 -0.05 -12.46 -23.52
N MET A 30 0.79 -11.88 -22.65
CA MET A 30 2.18 -12.28 -22.45
C MET A 30 2.25 -13.71 -21.89
N THR A 31 3.08 -14.54 -22.52
CA THR A 31 3.27 -15.94 -22.09
C THR A 31 4.16 -16.03 -20.84
N GLU A 32 4.06 -17.13 -20.10
CA GLU A 32 4.91 -17.36 -18.92
C GLU A 32 6.39 -17.38 -19.30
N GLU A 33 6.74 -17.92 -20.47
CA GLU A 33 8.11 -17.94 -20.97
C GLU A 33 8.64 -16.53 -21.29
N GLU A 34 7.78 -15.63 -21.78
CA GLU A 34 8.14 -14.23 -22.04
C GLU A 34 8.28 -13.44 -20.74
N ILE A 35 7.41 -13.69 -19.76
CA ILE A 35 7.51 -13.13 -18.41
C ILE A 35 8.83 -13.55 -17.77
N GLN A 36 9.13 -14.86 -17.77
CA GLN A 36 10.37 -15.38 -17.17
C GLN A 36 11.61 -14.80 -17.84
N ARG A 37 11.63 -14.67 -19.16
CA ARG A 37 12.74 -14.03 -19.88
C ARG A 37 12.94 -12.56 -19.46
N GLY A 38 11.85 -11.85 -19.19
CA GLY A 38 11.91 -10.48 -18.66
C GLY A 38 12.55 -10.43 -17.27
N LEU A 39 12.16 -11.32 -16.38
CA LEU A 39 12.73 -11.45 -15.03
C LEU A 39 14.22 -11.80 -15.06
N ASP A 40 14.63 -12.71 -15.95
CA ASP A 40 16.03 -13.10 -16.13
C ASP A 40 16.90 -11.96 -16.70
N ALA A 41 16.32 -11.13 -17.57
CA ALA A 41 17.01 -10.02 -18.20
C ALA A 41 17.14 -8.79 -17.30
N ASP A 42 16.19 -8.57 -16.38
CA ASP A 42 16.17 -7.44 -15.45
C ASP A 42 15.92 -7.92 -14.01
N PRO A 43 16.99 -8.17 -13.23
CA PRO A 43 16.87 -8.58 -11.84
C PRO A 43 16.14 -7.58 -10.93
N ASP A 44 16.08 -6.29 -11.29
CA ASP A 44 15.35 -5.27 -10.54
C ASP A 44 13.83 -5.36 -10.76
N ALA A 45 13.39 -6.05 -11.82
CA ALA A 45 11.98 -6.35 -12.09
C ALA A 45 11.45 -7.57 -11.32
N ASN A 46 12.31 -8.28 -10.57
CA ASN A 46 11.91 -9.47 -9.84
C ASN A 46 10.87 -9.19 -8.75
N PRO A 47 9.85 -10.06 -8.59
CA PRO A 47 8.86 -9.90 -7.55
C PRO A 47 9.49 -10.06 -6.16
N ILE A 48 8.95 -9.31 -5.18
CA ILE A 48 9.30 -9.49 -3.77
C ILE A 48 8.81 -10.86 -3.33
N THR A 49 9.73 -11.68 -2.81
CA THR A 49 9.44 -13.04 -2.32
C THR A 49 9.13 -13.06 -0.82
N ASP A 50 8.51 -14.13 -0.34
CA ASP A 50 8.31 -14.34 1.10
C ASP A 50 9.64 -14.45 1.85
N GLU A 51 10.70 -14.97 1.20
CA GLU A 51 12.04 -15.01 1.76
C GLU A 51 12.63 -13.60 1.95
N ASP A 52 12.34 -12.67 1.04
CA ASP A 52 12.75 -11.26 1.20
C ASP A 52 12.11 -10.60 2.42
N ILE A 53 10.86 -10.98 2.71
CA ILE A 53 10.12 -10.51 3.87
C ILE A 53 10.68 -11.17 5.14
N ALA A 54 10.87 -12.49 5.11
CA ALA A 54 11.35 -13.28 6.24
C ALA A 54 12.79 -12.90 6.66
N SER A 55 13.67 -12.69 5.69
CA SER A 55 15.05 -12.21 5.92
C SER A 55 15.10 -10.74 6.37
N GLY A 56 14.00 -10.00 6.20
CA GLY A 56 13.94 -8.57 6.50
C GLY A 56 14.63 -7.70 5.45
N ARG A 57 15.06 -8.27 4.31
CA ARG A 57 15.56 -7.52 3.14
C ARG A 57 14.53 -6.52 2.65
N VAL A 58 13.26 -6.92 2.69
CA VAL A 58 12.10 -6.09 2.41
C VAL A 58 11.17 -6.07 3.62
N ARG A 59 10.71 -4.88 4.01
CA ARG A 59 9.62 -4.74 4.99
C ARG A 59 8.43 -4.06 4.31
N PRO A 60 7.36 -4.80 4.01
CA PRO A 60 6.14 -4.22 3.46
C PRO A 60 5.67 -3.08 4.37
N ALA A 61 5.57 -1.87 3.82
CA ALA A 61 5.05 -0.74 4.57
C ALA A 61 3.53 -0.76 4.47
N VAL A 62 2.83 -0.72 5.61
CA VAL A 62 1.39 -0.47 5.62
C VAL A 62 1.15 0.88 4.94
N ASN A 63 0.39 0.86 3.85
CA ASN A 63 -0.06 2.09 3.22
C ASN A 63 -1.19 2.69 4.06
N VAL A 64 -0.82 3.54 5.00
CA VAL A 64 -1.73 4.14 5.99
C VAL A 64 -2.91 4.85 5.31
N LYS A 65 -2.64 5.56 4.21
CA LYS A 65 -3.68 6.24 3.44
C LYS A 65 -4.69 5.25 2.86
N ARG A 66 -4.22 4.16 2.26
CA ARG A 66 -5.11 3.11 1.73
C ARG A 66 -5.89 2.42 2.84
N LEU A 67 -5.27 2.11 3.96
CA LEU A 67 -5.95 1.52 5.11
C LEU A 67 -7.09 2.44 5.61
N ARG A 68 -6.85 3.75 5.67
CA ARG A 68 -7.91 4.70 6.04
C ARG A 68 -9.02 4.75 4.98
N GLU A 69 -8.64 4.86 3.71
CA GLU A 69 -9.58 4.97 2.59
C GLU A 69 -10.46 3.73 2.43
N SER A 70 -9.90 2.53 2.64
CA SER A 70 -10.67 1.27 2.61
C SER A 70 -11.70 1.17 3.73
N LEU A 71 -11.52 1.93 4.82
CA LEU A 71 -12.49 2.04 5.92
C LEU A 71 -13.51 3.16 5.71
N GLY A 72 -13.42 3.94 4.62
CA GLY A 72 -14.31 5.05 4.33
C GLY A 72 -14.20 6.22 5.31
N LEU A 73 -13.05 6.38 5.97
CA LEU A 73 -12.86 7.39 7.02
C LEU A 73 -12.10 8.62 6.51
N THR A 74 -12.52 9.79 6.98
CA THR A 74 -11.73 11.03 6.92
C THR A 74 -10.47 10.91 7.79
N GLN A 75 -9.50 11.79 7.58
CA GLN A 75 -8.29 11.82 8.42
C GLN A 75 -8.62 12.03 9.90
N ASP A 76 -9.55 12.92 10.21
CA ASP A 76 -9.94 13.22 11.60
C ASP A 76 -10.68 12.04 12.25
N GLU A 77 -11.57 11.37 11.52
CA GLU A 77 -12.26 10.18 12.02
C GLU A 77 -11.30 9.03 12.28
N PHE A 78 -10.36 8.76 11.38
CA PHE A 78 -9.36 7.71 11.57
C PHE A 78 -8.41 8.03 12.73
N ALA A 79 -7.94 9.28 12.78
CA ALA A 79 -7.09 9.79 13.86
C ALA A 79 -7.77 9.63 15.23
N GLY A 80 -9.02 10.08 15.35
CA GLY A 80 -9.81 9.97 16.58
C GLY A 80 -10.08 8.51 16.96
N ARG A 81 -10.56 7.71 16.00
CA ARG A 81 -10.95 6.31 16.24
C ARG A 81 -9.79 5.44 16.74
N TYR A 82 -8.59 5.66 16.19
CA TYR A 82 -7.42 4.84 16.51
C TYR A 82 -6.40 5.54 17.40
N ARG A 83 -6.77 6.66 18.04
CA ARG A 83 -5.92 7.44 18.94
C ARG A 83 -4.55 7.80 18.32
N ILE A 84 -4.53 8.12 17.02
CA ILE A 84 -3.36 8.58 16.29
C ILE A 84 -3.48 10.09 16.10
N PRO A 85 -2.53 10.93 16.55
CA PRO A 85 -2.61 12.37 16.31
C PRO A 85 -2.73 12.68 14.82
N VAL A 86 -3.69 13.52 14.42
CA VAL A 86 -3.95 13.80 12.98
C VAL A 86 -2.71 14.35 12.25
N GLY A 87 -1.86 15.14 12.93
CA GLY A 87 -0.58 15.59 12.36
C GLY A 87 0.38 14.43 12.07
N THR A 88 0.40 13.42 12.94
CA THR A 88 1.21 12.21 12.74
C THR A 88 0.66 11.36 11.59
N LEU A 89 -0.66 11.19 11.51
CA LEU A 89 -1.33 10.53 10.38
C LEU A 89 -0.98 11.21 9.06
N ARG A 90 -1.08 12.54 8.99
CA ARG A 90 -0.71 13.33 7.81
C ARG A 90 0.76 13.16 7.42
N ASP A 91 1.67 13.20 8.39
CA ASP A 91 3.10 12.97 8.16
C ASP A 91 3.36 11.59 7.53
N TRP A 92 2.62 10.56 7.96
CA TRP A 92 2.72 9.20 7.41
C TRP A 92 2.11 9.10 6.00
N GLU A 93 0.88 9.59 5.81
CA GLU A 93 0.19 9.53 4.51
C GLU A 93 0.90 10.31 3.41
N GLN A 94 1.55 11.42 3.77
CA GLN A 94 2.34 12.26 2.85
C GLN A 94 3.80 11.79 2.72
N ARG A 95 4.17 10.69 3.38
CA ARG A 95 5.55 10.14 3.40
C ARG A 95 6.60 11.12 3.91
N ARG A 96 6.22 12.08 4.76
CA ARG A 96 7.13 13.00 5.46
C ARG A 96 7.87 12.27 6.58
N LYS A 97 7.20 11.29 7.20
CA LYS A 97 7.79 10.35 8.16
C LYS A 97 7.30 8.94 7.87
N ARG A 98 8.02 7.95 8.38
CA ARG A 98 7.58 6.55 8.40
C ARG A 98 7.06 6.20 9.79
N PRO A 99 6.01 5.36 9.90
CA PRO A 99 5.63 4.78 11.19
C PRO A 99 6.80 3.96 11.74
N ASP A 100 7.06 4.12 13.05
CA ASP A 100 8.05 3.34 13.76
C ASP A 100 7.57 1.90 14.00
N ALA A 101 8.38 1.07 14.64
CA ALA A 101 8.05 -0.35 14.80
C ALA A 101 6.71 -0.58 15.55
N PRO A 102 6.43 0.08 16.69
CA PRO A 102 5.13 -0.05 17.37
C PRO A 102 3.97 0.45 16.52
N ALA A 103 4.10 1.61 15.86
CA ALA A 103 3.03 2.14 15.02
C ALA A 103 2.72 1.21 13.84
N ARG A 104 3.73 0.59 13.22
CA ARG A 104 3.50 -0.40 12.15
C ARG A 104 2.74 -1.62 12.66
N ALA A 105 3.18 -2.22 13.76
CA ALA A 105 2.49 -3.36 14.35
C ALA A 105 1.03 -3.02 14.70
N TYR A 106 0.81 -1.82 15.24
CA TYR A 106 -0.53 -1.34 15.54
C TYR A 106 -1.40 -1.17 14.27
N LEU A 107 -0.85 -0.57 13.21
CA LEU A 107 -1.52 -0.43 11.92
C LEU A 107 -1.83 -1.78 11.27
N GLU A 108 -0.96 -2.78 11.42
CA GLU A 108 -1.23 -4.16 10.97
C GLU A 108 -2.41 -4.79 11.73
N VAL A 109 -2.50 -4.58 13.04
CA VAL A 109 -3.63 -5.05 13.85
C VAL A 109 -4.94 -4.36 13.41
N ILE A 110 -4.92 -3.05 13.17
CA ILE A 110 -6.06 -2.32 12.61
C ILE A 110 -6.47 -2.89 11.25
N ALA A 111 -5.50 -3.19 10.39
CA ALA A 111 -5.79 -3.75 9.06
C ALA A 111 -6.44 -5.14 9.12
N ARG A 112 -6.15 -5.93 10.15
CA ARG A 112 -6.71 -7.27 10.36
C ARG A 112 -8.12 -7.24 10.95
N ASP A 113 -8.37 -6.40 11.95
CA ASP A 113 -9.69 -6.28 12.61
C ASP A 113 -10.00 -4.83 13.01
N PRO A 114 -10.37 -3.97 12.06
CA PRO A 114 -10.57 -2.55 12.31
C PRO A 114 -11.72 -2.29 13.29
N LYS A 115 -12.77 -3.14 13.24
CA LYS A 115 -13.96 -3.00 14.07
C LYS A 115 -13.65 -3.34 15.52
N GLN A 116 -13.02 -4.48 15.78
CA GLN A 116 -12.71 -4.89 17.16
C GLN A 116 -11.74 -3.91 17.82
N VAL A 117 -10.73 -3.43 17.10
CA VAL A 117 -9.78 -2.44 17.63
C VAL A 117 -10.50 -1.13 17.98
N ALA A 118 -11.38 -0.65 17.10
CA ALA A 118 -12.16 0.55 17.37
C ALA A 118 -13.06 0.39 18.62
N GLU A 119 -13.71 -0.76 18.79
CA GLU A 119 -14.52 -1.08 19.97
C GLU A 119 -13.69 -1.10 21.26
N LEU A 120 -12.50 -1.73 21.23
CA LEU A 120 -11.60 -1.78 22.39
C LEU A 120 -11.08 -0.40 22.81
N LEU A 121 -10.99 0.56 21.88
CA LEU A 121 -10.52 1.92 22.14
C LEU A 121 -11.65 2.91 22.45
N ALA A 122 -12.91 2.52 22.29
CA ALA A 122 -14.07 3.34 22.65
C ALA A 122 -14.43 3.23 24.15
N ALA A 123 -13.88 2.22 24.84
CA ALA A 123 -13.95 2.05 26.29
C ALA A 123 -12.91 2.92 27.03
#